data_AF-X1Q7P2-F1
#
_entry.id   AF-X1Q7P2-F1
#
_cell.length_a   1.000
_cell.length_b   1.000
_cell.length_c   1.000
_cell.angle_alpha   90.00
_cell.angle_beta   90.00
_cell.angle_gamma   90.00
#
_symmetry.space_group_name_H-M   'P 1'
#
loop_
_entity.id
_entity.type
_entity.pdbx_description
1 polymer ?
#
loop_
_entity_poly.entity_id
_entity_poly.type
_entity_poly.pdbx_seq_one_letter_code
_entity_poly.pdbx_strand_id
1 'polypeptide(L)'
;CLTEALGMALPGNGTIPAVQARRIQLAYEAGQQVMDVLAKDIRPKDIITRDSIYNAFAVDMALGGSTNSTLHLMAIAHEAGIAFPLSLVNEISQRIPHICKLSPAAL
;
A
#
# COMPACT_ATOMS: atom_id res chain seq x y z
N CYS A 1 2.27 -4.72 -2.51
CA CYS A 1 2.69 -3.41 -3.02
C CYS A 1 1.96 -2.28 -2.31
N LEU A 2 0.63 -2.16 -2.43
CA LEU A 2 -0.09 -1.05 -1.80
C LEU A 2 -0.08 -1.08 -0.27
N THR A 3 -0.13 -2.26 0.35
CA THR A 3 0.00 -2.39 1.80
C THR A 3 1.38 -1.96 2.32
N GLU A 4 2.43 -2.13 1.53
CA GLU A 4 3.76 -1.58 1.84
C GLU A 4 3.78 -0.05 1.66
N ALA A 5 3.18 0.46 0.58
CA ALA A 5 3.09 1.90 0.33
C ALA A 5 2.26 2.65 1.39
N LEU A 6 1.25 1.98 1.97
CA LEU A 6 0.49 2.46 3.12
C LEU A 6 1.31 2.44 4.42
N GLY A 7 2.41 1.69 4.49
CA GLY A 7 3.19 1.45 5.70
C GLY A 7 2.65 0.33 6.59
N MET A 8 1.65 -0.44 6.14
CA MET A 8 1.01 -1.52 6.92
C MET A 8 1.68 -2.88 6.75
N ALA A 9 2.59 -3.03 5.78
CA ALA A 9 3.32 -4.27 5.54
C ALA A 9 4.82 -4.00 5.41
N LEU A 10 5.61 -4.97 5.86
CA LEU A 10 7.06 -4.93 5.73
C LEU A 10 7.51 -4.97 4.25
N PRO A 11 8.65 -4.31 3.92
CA PRO A 11 9.21 -4.34 2.57
C PRO A 11 9.38 -5.77 2.04
N GLY A 12 8.96 -6.00 0.80
CA GLY A 12 8.99 -7.30 0.16
C GLY A 12 7.69 -8.10 0.29
N ASN A 13 6.72 -7.65 1.10
CA ASN A 13 5.43 -8.34 1.24
C ASN A 13 4.67 -8.50 -0.09
N GLY A 14 4.76 -7.53 -0.98
CA GLY A 14 4.11 -7.53 -2.28
C GLY A 14 4.90 -8.15 -3.41
N THR A 15 6.19 -8.46 -3.21
CA THR A 15 7.10 -8.81 -4.31
C THR A 15 7.82 -10.15 -4.10
N ILE A 16 7.98 -10.63 -2.86
CA ILE A 16 8.57 -11.94 -2.59
C ILE A 16 7.60 -13.04 -3.05
N PRO A 17 7.99 -13.90 -4.02
CA PRO A 17 7.15 -15.00 -4.47
C PRO A 17 6.88 -16.02 -3.36
N ALA A 18 5.67 -16.59 -3.37
CA ALA A 18 5.17 -17.47 -2.31
C ALA A 18 6.06 -18.69 -2.03
N VAL A 19 6.72 -19.24 -3.05
CA VAL A 19 7.54 -20.46 -2.96
C VAL A 19 8.96 -20.21 -2.41
N GLN A 20 9.37 -18.95 -2.24
CA GLN A 20 10.72 -18.64 -1.74
C GLN A 20 10.76 -18.74 -0.21
N ALA A 21 11.84 -19.30 0.34
CA ALA A 21 12.08 -19.36 1.78
C ALA A 21 12.01 -17.98 2.46
N ARG A 22 12.37 -16.91 1.73
CA ARG A 22 12.22 -15.51 2.19
C ARG A 22 10.79 -15.14 2.60
N ARG A 23 9.76 -15.85 2.11
CA ARG A 23 8.37 -15.61 2.52
C ARG A 23 8.12 -16.02 3.97
N ILE A 24 8.69 -17.14 4.40
CA ILE A 24 8.62 -17.61 5.79
C ILE A 24 9.42 -16.67 6.69
N GLN A 25 10.61 -16.25 6.23
CA GLN A 25 11.42 -15.27 6.94
C GLN A 25 10.67 -13.94 7.17
N LEU A 26 10.01 -13.41 6.12
CA LEU A 26 9.20 -12.20 6.25
C LEU A 26 8.03 -12.35 7.24
N ALA A 27 7.40 -13.53 7.29
CA ALA A 27 6.32 -13.80 8.24
C ALA A 27 6.83 -13.79 9.69
N TYR A 28 8.03 -14.34 9.92
CA TYR A 28 8.68 -14.29 11.24
C TYR A 28 9.05 -12.85 11.63
N GLU A 29 9.63 -12.08 10.70
CA GLU A 29 9.93 -10.65 10.89
C GLU A 29 8.68 -9.82 11.18
N ALA A 30 7.56 -10.10 10.51
CA ALA A 30 6.29 -9.45 10.81
C ALA A 30 5.80 -9.73 12.24
N GLY A 31 6.02 -10.95 12.74
CA GLY A 31 5.75 -11.33 14.12
C GLY A 31 6.61 -10.56 15.13
N GLN A 32 7.87 -10.29 14.81
CA GLN A 32 8.73 -9.44 15.64
C GLN A 32 8.29 -7.97 15.58
N GLN A 33 8.03 -7.46 14.38
CA GLN A 33 7.62 -6.08 14.15
C GLN A 33 6.32 -5.73 14.87
N VAL A 34 5.34 -6.63 14.91
CA VAL A 34 4.07 -6.35 15.60
C VAL A 34 4.26 -6.21 17.11
N MET A 35 5.22 -6.94 17.71
CA MET A 35 5.56 -6.77 19.12
C MET A 35 6.21 -5.42 19.40
N ASP A 36 7.07 -4.93 18.50
CA ASP A 36 7.66 -3.60 18.61
C ASP A 36 6.61 -2.48 18.46
N VAL A 37 5.69 -2.64 17.51
CA VAL A 37 4.55 -1.73 17.28
C VAL A 37 3.67 -1.67 18.52
N LEU A 38 3.36 -2.84 19.11
CA LEU A 38 2.60 -2.94 20.36
C LEU A 38 3.31 -2.26 21.52
N ALA A 39 4.62 -2.51 21.70
CA ALA A 39 5.40 -1.90 22.77
C ALA A 39 5.48 -0.37 22.67
N LYS A 40 5.38 0.17 21.45
CA LYS A 40 5.40 1.62 21.16
C LYS A 40 4.01 2.24 21.11
N ASP A 41 2.95 1.47 21.34
CA ASP A 41 1.54 1.89 21.20
C ASP A 41 1.24 2.56 19.84
N ILE A 42 1.85 2.04 18.77
CA ILE A 42 1.58 2.52 17.40
C ILE A 42 0.33 1.78 16.90
N ARG A 43 -0.70 2.53 16.52
CA ARG A 43 -1.99 1.98 16.09
C ARG A 43 -2.17 2.18 14.58
N PRO A 44 -3.11 1.45 13.93
CA PRO A 44 -3.35 1.60 12.50
C PRO A 44 -3.62 3.04 12.06
N LYS A 45 -4.34 3.85 12.85
CA LYS A 45 -4.62 5.27 12.53
C LYS A 45 -3.40 6.19 12.66
N ASP A 46 -2.34 5.74 13.32
CA ASP A 46 -1.08 6.46 13.39
C ASP A 46 -0.23 6.21 12.11
N ILE A 47 -0.53 5.14 11.35
CA ILE A 47 0.12 4.76 10.08
C ILE A 47 -0.73 5.18 8.87
N ILE A 48 -2.04 4.94 8.94
CA ILE A 48 -3.02 5.30 7.90
C ILE A 48 -3.35 6.78 8.06
N THR A 49 -2.71 7.60 7.24
CA THR A 49 -2.85 9.05 7.18
C THR A 49 -3.24 9.46 5.76
N ARG A 50 -3.61 10.73 5.57
CA ARG A 50 -3.89 11.26 4.23
C ARG A 50 -2.70 11.03 3.29
N ASP A 51 -1.49 11.18 3.81
CA ASP A 51 -0.25 11.05 3.04
C ASP A 51 0.07 9.59 2.71
N SER A 52 -0.18 8.63 3.61
CA SER A 52 0.03 7.22 3.27
C SER A 52 -1.00 6.71 2.26
N ILE A 53 -2.25 7.19 2.30
CA ILE A 53 -3.24 6.92 1.25
C ILE A 53 -2.80 7.56 -0.09
N TYR A 54 -2.28 8.79 -0.07
CA TYR A 54 -1.70 9.43 -1.25
C TYR A 54 -0.55 8.60 -1.82
N ASN A 55 0.37 8.14 -0.97
CA ASN A 55 1.50 7.30 -1.38
C ASN A 55 1.03 5.97 -2.00
N ALA A 56 0.00 5.35 -1.44
CA ALA A 56 -0.57 4.14 -2.00
C ALA A 56 -1.14 4.38 -3.41
N PHE A 57 -1.91 5.45 -3.62
CA PHE A 57 -2.38 5.81 -4.96
C PHE A 57 -1.25 6.16 -5.91
N ALA A 58 -0.24 6.92 -5.47
CA ALA A 58 0.91 7.25 -6.30
C ALA A 58 1.64 5.98 -6.77
N VAL A 59 1.86 5.03 -5.86
CA VAL A 59 2.45 3.73 -6.21
C VAL A 59 1.53 2.93 -7.14
N ASP A 60 0.22 2.91 -6.91
CA ASP A 60 -0.74 2.22 -7.80
C ASP A 60 -0.68 2.76 -9.24
N MET A 61 -0.64 4.09 -9.41
CA MET A 61 -0.53 4.73 -10.73
C MET A 61 0.82 4.43 -11.40
N ALA A 62 1.91 4.48 -10.63
CA ALA A 62 3.25 4.17 -11.12
C ALA A 62 3.38 2.71 -11.60
N LEU A 63 2.66 1.79 -10.95
CA LEU A 63 2.65 0.36 -11.26
C LEU A 63 1.67 -0.04 -12.37
N GLY A 64 0.70 0.82 -12.71
CA GLY A 64 -0.40 0.45 -13.59
C GLY A 64 -1.37 -0.54 -12.91
N GLY A 65 -1.70 -0.28 -11.65
CA GLY A 65 -2.51 -1.14 -10.80
C GLY A 65 -3.96 -1.32 -11.28
N SER A 66 -4.69 -2.21 -10.59
CA SER A 66 -6.08 -2.51 -10.91
C SER A 66 -6.99 -1.34 -10.57
N THR A 67 -8.03 -1.09 -11.37
CA THR A 67 -9.08 -0.12 -11.00
C THR A 67 -9.79 -0.46 -9.68
N ASN A 68 -9.74 -1.73 -9.23
CA ASN A 68 -10.23 -2.14 -7.92
C ASN A 68 -9.42 -1.54 -6.76
N SER A 69 -8.16 -1.15 -6.97
CA SER A 69 -7.34 -0.46 -5.98
C SER A 69 -8.04 0.81 -5.49
N THR A 70 -8.73 1.54 -6.38
CA THR A 70 -9.52 2.72 -6.01
C THR A 70 -10.64 2.36 -5.03
N LEU A 71 -11.38 1.28 -5.25
CA LEU A 71 -12.45 0.86 -4.35
C LEU A 71 -11.91 0.55 -2.94
N HIS A 72 -10.82 -0.23 -2.87
CA HIS A 72 -10.26 -0.66 -1.60
C HIS A 72 -9.56 0.47 -0.85
N LEU A 73 -8.76 1.30 -1.51
CA LEU A 73 -8.07 2.42 -0.85
C LEU A 73 -9.06 3.49 -0.37
N MET A 74 -10.15 3.73 -1.10
CA MET A 74 -11.21 4.65 -0.66
C MET A 74 -11.97 4.08 0.55
N ALA A 75 -12.23 2.77 0.58
CA ALA A 75 -12.82 2.12 1.74
C ALA A 75 -11.92 2.21 2.98
N ILE A 76 -10.61 2.00 2.82
CA ILE A 76 -9.62 2.17 3.91
C ILE A 76 -9.60 3.62 4.39
N ALA A 77 -9.60 4.60 3.48
CA ALA A 77 -9.65 6.00 3.86
C ALA A 77 -10.92 6.34 4.64
N HIS A 78 -12.07 5.83 4.21
CA HIS A 78 -13.35 5.99 4.91
C HIS A 78 -13.30 5.41 6.33
N GLU A 79 -12.83 4.18 6.50
CA GLU A 79 -12.70 3.51 7.80
C GLU A 79 -11.72 4.25 8.73
N ALA A 80 -10.66 4.82 8.17
CA ALA A 80 -9.72 5.66 8.90
C ALA A 80 -10.28 7.03 9.29
N GLY A 81 -11.45 7.43 8.75
CA GLY A 81 -12.04 8.77 8.95
C GLY A 81 -11.36 9.86 8.13
N ILE A 82 -10.70 9.50 7.03
CA ILE A 82 -9.94 10.41 6.16
C ILE A 82 -10.78 10.79 4.95
N ALA A 83 -11.10 12.08 4.82
CA ALA A 83 -11.79 12.59 3.65
C ALA A 83 -10.87 12.60 2.42
N PHE A 84 -11.00 11.61 1.54
CA PHE A 84 -10.19 11.48 0.33
C PHE A 84 -11.13 11.47 -0.90
N PRO A 85 -11.40 12.62 -1.54
CA PRO A 85 -12.33 12.66 -2.67
C PRO A 85 -11.72 12.04 -3.93
N LEU A 86 -12.55 11.46 -4.80
CA LEU A 86 -12.10 10.89 -6.07
C LEU A 86 -11.40 11.91 -6.99
N SER A 87 -11.69 13.21 -6.86
CA SER A 87 -10.96 14.25 -7.58
C SER A 87 -9.47 14.24 -7.27
N LEU A 88 -9.08 13.91 -6.03
CA LEU A 88 -7.69 13.80 -5.64
C LEU A 88 -7.00 12.60 -6.30
N VAL A 89 -7.72 11.50 -6.51
CA VAL A 89 -7.21 10.34 -7.27
C VAL A 89 -6.91 10.75 -8.71
N ASN A 90 -7.79 11.54 -9.33
CA ASN A 90 -7.57 12.07 -10.68
C ASN A 90 -6.36 13.01 -10.75
N GLU A 91 -6.21 13.90 -9.76
CA GLU A 91 -5.03 14.79 -9.67
C GLU A 91 -3.72 13.99 -9.51
N ILE A 92 -3.73 12.91 -8.73
CA ILE A 92 -2.57 12.02 -8.59
C ILE A 92 -2.26 11.35 -9.94
N SER A 93 -3.27 10.80 -10.61
CA SER A 93 -3.12 10.14 -11.91
C SER A 93 -2.52 11.07 -12.98
N GLN A 94 -2.87 12.35 -12.97
CA GLN A 94 -2.30 13.35 -13.89
C GLN A 94 -0.82 13.66 -13.61
N ARG A 95 -0.36 13.47 -12.36
CA ARG A 95 0.99 13.83 -11.93
C ARG A 95 1.96 12.66 -11.96
N ILE A 96 1.48 11.44 -11.75
CA ILE A 96 2.33 10.25 -11.58
C ILE A 96 2.33 9.41 -12.85
N PRO A 97 3.45 9.34 -13.59
CA PRO A 97 3.53 8.53 -14.79
C PRO A 97 3.58 7.04 -14.46
N HIS A 98 3.07 6.23 -15.38
CA HIS A 98 3.26 4.78 -15.36
C HIS A 98 4.72 4.44 -15.71
N ILE A 99 5.45 3.80 -14.78
CA ILE A 99 6.89 3.55 -14.92
C ILE A 99 7.27 2.07 -14.84
N CYS A 100 6.31 1.17 -14.62
CA CYS A 100 6.58 -0.26 -14.51
C CYS A 100 6.04 -1.04 -15.71
N LYS A 101 6.83 -1.98 -16.25
CA LYS A 101 6.37 -2.91 -17.28
C LYS A 101 5.78 -4.15 -16.62
N LEU A 102 4.48 -4.13 -16.30
CA LEU A 102 3.78 -5.25 -15.66
C LEU A 102 2.58 -5.72 -16.48
N SER A 103 2.38 -7.04 -16.54
CA SER A 103 1.14 -7.62 -17.06
C SER A 103 -0.04 -7.22 -16.15
N PRO A 104 -1.23 -6.88 -16.69
CA PRO A 104 -1.64 -7.00 -18.09
C PRO A 104 -1.41 -5.74 -18.94
N ALA A 105 -1.03 -4.61 -18.34
CA ALA A 105 -0.96 -3.31 -19.01
C ALA A 105 0.17 -3.22 -20.04
N ALA A 106 1.24 -3.99 -19.84
CA ALA A 106 2.36 -4.05 -20.76
C ALA A 106 2.48 -5.44 -21.41
N LEU A 107 2.02 -5.53 -22.66
CA LEU A 107 2.35 -6.59 -23.62
C LEU A 107 3.60 -6.15 -24.41
#